data_AF-A0A7C6II65-F1
#
_entry.id   AF-A0A7C6II65-F1
#
_cell.length_a   1.000
_cell.length_b   1.000
_cell.length_c   1.000
_cell.angle_alpha   90.00
_cell.angle_beta   90.00
_cell.angle_gamma   90.00
#
_symmetry.space_group_name_H-M   'P 1'
#
loop_
_entity.id
_entity.type
_entity.pdbx_description
1 polymer ?
#
loop_
_entity_poly.entity_id
_entity_poly.type
_entity_poly.pdbx_seq_one_letter_code
_entity_poly.pdbx_strand_id
1 'polypeptide(L)'
;MSKYRIFCISLFIMFALLINYVDAKENSYPLLGKVIYIDPGHGGTDPGAVYKDIYESDINLQSGEVLSETLGSTGAIVYMTRYGDYDLGVINAINRKRSDLSRRGNIINRSGCDLYISIHLNANRSPVWYEAQVFYDDVHESNEYSSKIMQS
;
A
#
# COMPACT_ATOMS: atom_id res chain seq x y z
N MET A 1 -12.42 -26.54 -56.34
CA MET A 1 -12.06 -25.52 -55.31
C MET A 1 -13.21 -25.19 -54.34
N SER A 2 -14.48 -25.12 -54.77
CA SER A 2 -15.59 -24.75 -53.87
C SER A 2 -15.93 -25.80 -52.80
N LYS A 3 -15.83 -27.11 -53.11
CA LYS A 3 -16.14 -28.20 -52.17
C LYS A 3 -15.24 -28.21 -50.93
N TYR A 4 -13.94 -27.94 -51.12
CA TYR A 4 -12.98 -27.83 -50.01
C TYR A 4 -13.24 -26.58 -49.16
N ARG A 5 -13.65 -25.46 -49.77
CA ARG A 5 -14.05 -24.26 -49.04
C ARG A 5 -15.28 -24.50 -48.15
N ILE A 6 -16.30 -25.15 -48.70
CA ILE A 6 -17.52 -25.49 -47.95
C ILE A 6 -17.18 -26.43 -46.78
N PHE A 7 -16.35 -27.45 -47.03
CA PHE A 7 -15.90 -28.37 -45.99
C PHE A 7 -15.13 -27.66 -44.87
N CYS A 8 -14.19 -26.78 -45.19
CA CYS A 8 -13.46 -26.00 -44.20
C CYS A 8 -14.38 -25.09 -43.37
N ILE A 9 -15.38 -24.44 -43.99
CA ILE A 9 -16.34 -23.60 -43.29
C ILE A 9 -17.23 -24.43 -42.35
N SER A 10 -17.72 -25.59 -42.81
CA SER A 10 -18.50 -26.48 -41.95
C SER A 10 -17.70 -27.01 -40.76
N LEU A 11 -16.42 -27.33 -40.96
CA LEU A 11 -15.54 -27.78 -39.89
C LEU A 11 -15.28 -26.67 -38.87
N PHE A 12 -15.09 -25.44 -39.33
CA PHE A 12 -14.91 -24.28 -38.47
C PHE A 12 -16.16 -23.98 -37.63
N ILE A 13 -17.35 -24.01 -38.24
CA ILE A 13 -18.62 -23.80 -37.51
C ILE A 13 -18.84 -24.92 -36.50
N MET A 14 -18.60 -26.18 -36.87
CA MET A 14 -18.70 -27.31 -35.93
C MET A 14 -17.73 -27.12 -34.76
N PHE A 15 -16.50 -26.69 -35.01
CA PHE A 15 -15.52 -26.42 -33.97
C PHE A 15 -15.93 -25.25 -33.07
N ALA A 16 -16.46 -24.18 -33.63
CA ALA A 16 -16.96 -23.03 -32.88
C ALA A 16 -18.16 -23.39 -31.98
N LEU A 17 -19.04 -24.29 -32.44
CA LEU A 17 -20.17 -24.80 -31.66
C LEU A 17 -19.75 -25.78 -30.54
N LEU A 18 -18.52 -26.31 -30.59
CA LEU A 18 -17.92 -27.13 -29.53
C LEU A 18 -17.19 -26.29 -28.47
N ILE A 19 -17.07 -24.97 -28.65
CA ILE A 19 -16.52 -24.08 -27.64
C ILE A 19 -17.56 -23.94 -26.53
N ASN A 20 -17.29 -24.59 -25.39
CA ASN A 20 -18.10 -24.41 -24.20
C ASN A 20 -18.07 -22.94 -23.76
N TYR A 21 -19.24 -22.38 -23.44
CA TYR A 21 -19.32 -21.09 -22.78
C TYR A 21 -18.62 -21.20 -21.42
N VAL A 22 -17.52 -20.47 -21.25
CA VAL A 22 -16.89 -20.27 -19.96
C VAL A 22 -17.52 -19.02 -19.36
N ASP A 23 -18.26 -19.19 -18.26
CA ASP A 23 -18.74 -18.06 -17.47
C ASP A 23 -17.56 -17.50 -16.67
N ALA A 24 -16.89 -16.50 -17.25
CA ALA A 24 -15.81 -15.79 -16.60
C ALA A 24 -16.40 -14.66 -15.76
N LYS A 25 -16.46 -14.87 -14.44
CA LYS A 25 -16.85 -13.82 -13.51
C LYS A 25 -15.64 -12.92 -13.24
N GLU A 26 -15.69 -11.68 -13.71
CA GLU A 26 -14.71 -10.66 -13.34
C GLU A 26 -14.92 -10.29 -11.86
N ASN A 27 -13.94 -10.60 -11.02
CA ASN A 27 -13.91 -10.06 -9.67
C ASN A 27 -13.45 -8.60 -9.74
N SER A 28 -14.40 -7.67 -9.84
CA SER A 28 -14.14 -6.24 -9.86
C SER A 28 -13.83 -5.74 -8.45
N TYR A 29 -12.59 -5.90 -8.02
CA TYR A 29 -12.11 -5.32 -6.78
C TYR A 29 -11.87 -3.81 -6.95
N PRO A 30 -12.27 -2.94 -6.01
CA PRO A 30 -12.14 -1.49 -6.15
C PRO A 30 -10.70 -1.01 -6.35
N LEU A 31 -9.71 -1.70 -5.79
CA LEU A 31 -8.29 -1.35 -5.88
C LEU A 31 -7.48 -2.32 -6.75
N LEU A 32 -8.14 -3.08 -7.62
CA LEU A 32 -7.46 -4.06 -8.47
C LEU A 32 -6.32 -3.42 -9.27
N GLY A 33 -5.11 -3.95 -9.10
CA GLY A 33 -3.91 -3.49 -9.80
C GLY A 33 -3.27 -2.23 -9.24
N LYS A 34 -3.79 -1.67 -8.13
CA LYS A 34 -3.16 -0.55 -7.42
C LYS A 34 -2.07 -1.03 -6.49
N VAL A 35 -0.91 -0.37 -6.55
CA VAL A 35 0.23 -0.62 -5.67
C VAL A 35 0.24 0.45 -4.57
N ILE A 36 0.08 0.03 -3.32
CA ILE A 36 0.05 0.94 -2.17
C ILE A 36 1.22 0.60 -1.24
N TYR A 37 1.97 1.62 -0.84
CA TYR A 37 3.07 1.49 0.11
C TYR A 37 2.67 2.09 1.46
N ILE A 38 2.73 1.28 2.52
CA ILE A 38 2.48 1.71 3.89
C ILE A 38 3.82 1.82 4.62
N ASP A 39 4.02 2.90 5.35
CA ASP A 39 5.20 3.12 6.18
C ASP A 39 4.80 3.26 7.64
N PRO A 40 4.86 2.15 8.40
CA PRO A 40 4.79 2.23 9.84
C PRO A 40 6.00 3.00 10.37
N GLY A 41 5.77 4.23 10.85
CA GLY A 41 6.81 5.10 11.36
C GLY A 41 7.61 4.44 12.49
N HIS A 42 8.84 4.91 12.70
CA HIS A 42 9.74 4.45 13.77
C HIS A 42 10.10 2.95 13.66
N GLY A 43 10.58 2.34 14.75
CA GLY A 43 10.94 0.92 14.86
C GLY A 43 12.34 0.71 15.43
N GLY A 44 12.55 -0.46 16.04
CA GLY A 44 13.83 -0.87 16.60
C GLY A 44 14.36 0.14 17.63
N THR A 45 15.44 0.84 17.28
CA THR A 45 16.09 1.78 18.21
C THR A 45 15.36 3.11 18.35
N ASP A 46 14.41 3.42 17.46
CA ASP A 46 13.56 4.61 17.54
C ASP A 46 12.16 4.17 17.96
N PRO A 47 11.74 4.34 19.22
CA PRO A 47 10.40 3.95 19.67
C PRO A 47 9.31 4.98 19.31
N GLY A 48 9.71 6.16 18.80
CA GLY A 48 8.81 7.31 18.66
C GLY A 48 8.37 7.88 20.01
N ALA A 49 7.14 8.36 20.10
CA ALA A 49 6.52 8.76 21.35
C ALA A 49 6.34 7.58 22.30
N VAL A 50 6.54 7.83 23.60
CA VAL A 50 6.49 6.79 24.64
C VAL A 50 5.58 7.21 25.78
N TYR A 51 4.68 6.32 26.18
CA TYR A 51 3.86 6.46 27.39
C TYR A 51 3.87 5.15 28.18
N LYS A 52 4.58 5.12 29.31
CA LYS A 52 4.84 3.89 30.09
C LYS A 52 5.50 2.84 29.18
N ASP A 53 4.88 1.67 29.05
CA ASP A 53 5.34 0.55 28.21
C ASP A 53 4.65 0.55 26.83
N ILE A 54 4.05 1.67 26.42
CA ILE A 54 3.41 1.86 25.13
C ILE A 54 4.34 2.69 24.24
N TYR A 55 4.73 2.10 23.11
CA TYR A 55 5.59 2.72 22.10
C TYR A 55 4.78 3.05 20.85
N GLU A 56 4.98 4.25 20.29
CA GLU A 56 4.38 4.66 19.03
C GLU A 56 4.74 3.68 17.90
N SER A 57 5.98 3.20 17.86
CA SER A 57 6.44 2.23 16.86
C SER A 57 5.57 0.97 16.79
N ASP A 58 5.08 0.49 17.93
CA ASP A 58 4.30 -0.74 18.01
C ASP A 58 2.88 -0.52 17.49
N ILE A 59 2.27 0.62 17.86
CA ILE A 59 0.94 0.99 17.38
C ILE A 59 0.97 1.28 15.88
N ASN A 60 2.00 1.96 15.39
CA ASN A 60 2.19 2.21 13.97
C ASN A 60 2.30 0.91 13.18
N LEU A 61 3.04 -0.09 13.69
CA LEU A 61 3.17 -1.40 13.05
C LEU A 61 1.84 -2.12 12.96
N GLN A 62 1.15 -2.25 14.09
CA GLN A 62 -0.16 -2.92 14.16
C GLN A 62 -1.18 -2.24 13.25
N SER A 63 -1.20 -0.90 13.25
CA SER A 63 -2.09 -0.12 12.39
C SER A 63 -1.77 -0.33 10.90
N GLY A 64 -0.47 -0.40 10.55
CA GLY A 64 -0.02 -0.70 9.20
C GLY A 64 -0.39 -2.10 8.73
N GLU A 65 -0.31 -3.11 9.60
CA GLU A 65 -0.71 -4.49 9.31
C GLU A 65 -2.21 -4.58 9.04
N VAL A 66 -3.04 -3.98 9.90
CA VAL A 66 -4.50 -3.93 9.72
C VAL A 66 -4.87 -3.20 8.43
N LEU A 67 -4.23 -2.06 8.14
CA LEU A 67 -4.47 -1.32 6.90
C LEU A 67 -4.04 -2.12 5.68
N SER A 68 -2.90 -2.82 5.75
CA SER A 68 -2.41 -3.68 4.68
C SER A 68 -3.36 -4.81 4.36
N GLU A 69 -3.87 -5.50 5.39
CA GLU A 69 -4.87 -6.56 5.22
C GLU A 69 -6.16 -6.01 4.60
N THR A 70 -6.65 -4.87 5.11
CA THR A 70 -7.88 -4.23 4.63
C THR A 70 -7.77 -3.86 3.15
N LEU A 71 -6.71 -3.14 2.76
CA LEU A 71 -6.48 -2.72 1.37
C LEU A 71 -6.25 -3.94 0.45
N GLY A 72 -5.49 -4.93 0.91
CA GLY A 72 -5.27 -6.18 0.18
C GLY A 72 -6.57 -6.94 -0.08
N SER A 73 -7.48 -7.00 0.90
CA SER A 73 -8.80 -7.63 0.73
C SER A 73 -9.67 -6.95 -0.34
N THR A 74 -9.37 -5.68 -0.65
CA THR A 74 -10.03 -4.90 -1.71
C THR A 74 -9.26 -4.88 -3.04
N GLY A 75 -8.28 -5.76 -3.21
CA GLY A 75 -7.57 -6.01 -4.48
C GLY A 75 -6.26 -5.23 -4.69
N ALA A 76 -5.85 -4.42 -3.72
CA ALA A 76 -4.57 -3.70 -3.81
C ALA A 76 -3.38 -4.65 -3.61
N ILE A 77 -2.27 -4.35 -4.27
CA ILE A 77 -0.95 -4.91 -3.96
C ILE A 77 -0.32 -4.00 -2.91
N VAL A 78 -0.18 -4.50 -1.68
CA VAL A 78 0.30 -3.69 -0.56
C VAL A 78 1.70 -4.12 -0.14
N TYR A 79 2.58 -3.14 0.02
CA TYR A 79 3.92 -3.31 0.59
C TYR A 79 4.05 -2.46 1.85
N MET A 80 4.87 -2.91 2.80
CA MET A 80 5.21 -2.16 3.99
C MET A 80 6.73 -1.91 4.04
N THR A 81 7.15 -0.76 4.57
CA THR A 81 8.59 -0.46 4.74
C THR A 81 9.23 -1.36 5.78
N ARG A 82 8.45 -1.83 6.76
CA ARG A 82 8.84 -2.83 7.76
C ARG A 82 7.66 -3.74 8.14
N TYR A 83 7.97 -4.96 8.53
CA TYR A 83 7.01 -6.02 8.94
C TYR A 83 7.30 -6.52 10.37
N GLY A 84 8.01 -5.73 11.16
CA GLY A 84 8.45 -6.08 12.51
C GLY A 84 9.06 -4.89 13.23
N ASP A 85 9.52 -5.13 14.46
CA ASP A 85 10.17 -4.11 15.28
C ASP A 85 11.65 -3.94 14.88
N TYR A 86 11.86 -3.21 13.79
CA TYR A 86 13.19 -2.80 13.34
C TYR A 86 13.12 -1.46 12.59
N ASP A 87 14.18 -0.66 12.70
CA ASP A 87 14.40 0.48 11.81
C ASP A 87 15.11 0.06 10.51
N LEU A 88 15.07 0.93 9.51
CA LEU A 88 15.77 0.80 8.25
C LEU A 88 17.10 1.56 8.25
N GLY A 89 17.62 2.01 9.39
CA GLY A 89 18.92 2.67 9.48
C GLY A 89 20.07 1.72 9.12
N VAL A 90 21.14 2.26 8.54
CA VAL A 90 22.39 1.50 8.35
C VAL A 90 23.02 1.25 9.73
N ILE A 91 23.51 0.03 9.95
CA ILE A 91 24.20 -0.36 11.17
C ILE A 91 25.43 0.56 11.36
N ASN A 92 25.58 1.14 12.56
CA ASN A 92 26.65 2.09 12.92
C ASN A 92 26.64 3.44 12.18
N ALA A 93 25.53 3.82 11.54
CA ALA A 93 25.40 5.17 11.01
C ALA A 93 25.51 6.22 12.14
N ILE A 94 26.36 7.24 11.94
CA ILE A 94 26.55 8.35 12.89
C ILE A 94 25.21 9.05 13.20
N ASN A 95 24.34 9.17 12.20
CA ASN A 95 22.97 9.65 12.37
C ASN A 95 21.99 8.58 11.88
N ARG A 96 21.68 7.62 12.76
CA ARG A 96 20.80 6.49 12.47
C ARG A 96 19.40 6.93 12.05
N LYS A 97 18.81 7.94 12.69
CA LYS A 97 17.49 8.48 12.34
C LYS A 97 17.45 9.05 10.93
N ARG A 98 18.45 9.84 10.55
CA ARG A 98 18.57 10.34 9.17
C ARG A 98 18.77 9.20 8.18
N SER A 99 19.56 8.19 8.54
CA SER A 99 19.77 7.01 7.70
C SER A 99 18.48 6.21 7.49
N ASP A 100 17.67 6.04 8.52
CA ASP A 100 16.37 5.36 8.46
C ASP A 100 15.40 6.11 7.54
N LEU A 101 15.18 7.41 7.80
CA LEU A 101 14.32 8.26 6.97
C LEU A 101 14.77 8.29 5.51
N SER A 102 16.08 8.35 5.26
CA SER A 102 16.61 8.31 3.91
C SER A 102 16.36 6.97 3.23
N ARG A 103 16.43 5.84 3.94
CA ARG A 103 16.12 4.53 3.37
C ARG A 103 14.62 4.37 3.08
N ARG A 104 13.74 4.84 3.98
CA ARG A 104 12.29 4.89 3.72
C ARG A 104 11.97 5.68 2.44
N GLY A 105 12.44 6.92 2.37
CA GLY A 105 12.24 7.77 1.18
C GLY A 105 12.78 7.14 -0.11
N ASN A 106 13.95 6.48 -0.05
CA ASN A 106 14.50 5.77 -1.21
C ASN A 106 13.65 4.57 -1.65
N ILE A 107 13.10 3.80 -0.71
CA ILE A 107 12.21 2.67 -1.02
C ILE A 107 10.97 3.20 -1.73
N ILE A 108 10.32 4.23 -1.18
CA ILE A 108 9.08 4.80 -1.70
C ILE A 108 9.31 5.40 -3.10
N ASN A 109 10.33 6.25 -3.25
CA ASN A 109 10.64 6.91 -4.53
C ASN A 109 11.00 5.93 -5.65
N ARG A 110 11.49 4.73 -5.32
CA ARG A 110 11.84 3.68 -6.28
C ARG A 110 10.72 2.68 -6.52
N SER A 111 9.68 2.69 -5.69
CA SER A 111 8.61 1.69 -5.74
C SER A 111 7.68 1.85 -6.93
N GLY A 112 7.50 3.09 -7.43
CA GLY A 112 6.47 3.40 -8.42
C GLY A 112 5.05 3.15 -7.91
N CYS A 113 4.82 3.20 -6.58
CA CYS A 113 3.50 3.01 -5.99
C CYS A 113 2.50 4.09 -6.45
N ASP A 114 1.23 3.71 -6.54
CA ASP A 114 0.12 4.64 -6.80
C ASP A 114 -0.20 5.52 -5.58
N LEU A 115 0.05 5.01 -4.37
CA LEU A 115 -0.19 5.73 -3.11
C LEU A 115 0.83 5.33 -2.05
N TYR A 116 1.29 6.34 -1.30
CA TYR A 116 2.14 6.18 -0.12
C TYR A 116 1.41 6.70 1.11
N ILE A 117 1.40 5.91 2.20
CA ILE A 117 0.78 6.27 3.48
C ILE A 117 1.79 6.04 4.60
N SER A 118 2.22 7.09 5.29
CA SER A 118 3.01 6.97 6.53
C SER A 118 2.09 7.09 7.74
N ILE A 119 2.24 6.18 8.71
CA ILE A 119 1.43 6.14 9.93
C ILE A 119 2.29 6.56 11.12
N HIS A 120 1.81 7.56 11.85
CA HIS A 120 2.45 8.15 13.02
C HIS A 120 1.43 8.56 14.06
N LEU A 121 1.88 8.71 15.31
CA LEU A 121 1.08 9.26 16.40
C LEU A 121 1.69 10.57 16.88
N ASN A 122 0.87 11.61 16.91
CA ASN A 122 1.27 12.86 17.54
C ASN A 122 1.38 12.69 19.06
N ALA A 123 2.28 13.45 19.68
CA ALA A 123 2.44 13.48 21.12
C ALA A 123 2.54 14.91 21.64
N ASN A 124 1.75 15.22 22.66
CA ASN A 124 1.78 16.49 23.37
C ASN A 124 1.71 16.26 24.88
N ARG A 125 2.33 17.14 25.67
CA ARG A 125 2.24 17.09 27.14
C ARG A 125 0.84 17.47 27.64
N SER A 126 0.13 18.31 26.90
CA SER A 126 -1.24 18.70 27.23
C SER A 126 -2.22 17.71 26.62
N PRO A 127 -3.09 17.07 27.42
CA PRO A 127 -4.06 16.09 26.93
C PRO A 127 -5.24 16.72 26.18
N VAL A 128 -5.29 18.05 26.08
CA VAL A 128 -6.36 18.78 25.38
C VAL A 128 -6.24 18.68 23.85
N TRP A 129 -5.09 18.25 23.35
CA TRP A 129 -4.86 18.01 21.93
C TRP A 129 -5.11 16.54 21.63
N TYR A 130 -6.16 16.28 20.86
CA TYR A 130 -6.54 14.98 20.35
C TYR A 130 -7.04 15.16 18.90
N GLU A 131 -7.41 14.07 18.23
CA GLU A 131 -7.83 13.96 16.82
C GLU A 131 -6.76 13.48 15.84
N ALA A 132 -7.24 12.81 14.78
CA ALA A 132 -6.45 12.40 13.63
C ALA A 132 -6.11 13.61 12.75
N GLN A 133 -4.88 13.65 12.25
CA GLN A 133 -4.39 14.69 11.36
C GLN A 133 -3.70 14.06 10.15
N VAL A 134 -4.03 14.55 8.96
CA VAL A 134 -3.40 14.11 7.71
C VAL A 134 -2.48 15.21 7.20
N PHE A 135 -1.20 14.87 7.06
CA PHE A 135 -0.19 15.73 6.47
C PHE A 135 0.12 15.30 5.04
N TYR A 136 0.43 16.25 4.18
CA TYR A 136 0.78 16.01 2.79
C TYR A 136 1.77 17.07 2.29
N ASP A 137 2.53 16.75 1.24
CA ASP A 137 3.34 17.71 0.50
C ASP A 137 2.59 18.26 -0.72
N ASP A 138 3.03 19.41 -1.23
CA ASP A 138 2.47 20.09 -2.39
C ASP A 138 3.19 19.74 -3.71
N VAL A 139 3.98 18.66 -3.76
CA VAL A 139 4.72 18.25 -4.96
C VAL A 139 3.78 17.69 -6.02
N HIS A 140 2.76 16.92 -5.60
CA HIS A 140 1.72 16.40 -6.49
C HIS A 140 0.35 16.92 -6.07
N GLU A 141 -0.40 17.51 -7.02
CA GLU A 141 -1.74 18.06 -6.77
C GLU A 141 -2.71 17.02 -6.18
N SER A 142 -2.55 15.75 -6.55
CA SER A 142 -3.34 14.63 -6.01
C SER A 142 -3.21 14.44 -4.51
N ASN A 143 -2.09 14.88 -3.90
CA ASN A 143 -1.84 14.70 -2.47
C ASN A 143 -2.84 15.50 -1.63
N GLU A 144 -3.19 16.71 -2.05
CA GLU A 144 -4.20 17.53 -1.38
C GLU A 144 -5.60 16.89 -1.47
N TYR A 145 -5.94 16.32 -2.63
CA TYR A 145 -7.22 15.64 -2.82
C TYR A 145 -7.33 14.40 -1.93
N SER A 146 -6.29 13.54 -1.95
CA SER A 146 -6.24 12.34 -1.12
C SER A 146 -6.25 12.67 0.36
N SER A 147 -5.51 13.70 0.80
CA SER A 147 -5.46 14.07 2.22
C SER A 147 -6.80 14.56 2.75
N LYS A 148 -7.54 15.35 1.95
CA LYS A 148 -8.90 15.80 2.29
C LYS A 148 -9.89 14.65 2.45
N ILE A 149 -9.79 13.61 1.62
CA ILE A 149 -10.60 12.39 1.75
C ILE A 149 -10.23 11.61 3.02
N MET A 150 -8.94 11.49 3.32
CA MET A 150 -8.49 10.76 4.51
C MET A 150 -8.83 11.50 5.82
N GLN A 151 -8.94 12.84 5.78
CA GLN A 151 -9.24 13.67 6.94
C GLN A 151 -10.74 13.77 7.26
N SER A 152 -11.62 13.52 6.28
CA SER A 152 -13.08 13.66 6.38
C SER A 152 -13.75 12.47 7.06
#